data_AF-S2E050-F1
#
_entry.id   AF-S2E050-F1
#
_cell.length_a   1.000
_cell.length_b   1.000
_cell.length_c   1.000
_cell.angle_alpha   90.00
_cell.angle_beta   90.00
_cell.angle_gamma   90.00
#
_symmetry.space_group_name_H-M   'P 1'
#
loop_
_entity.id
_entity.type
_entity.pdbx_description
1 polymer ?
#
loop_
_entity_poly.entity_id
_entity_poly.type
_entity_poly.pdbx_seq_one_letter_code
_entity_poly.pdbx_strand_id
1 'polypeptide(L)'
;MKVAFTPIDTIEEFLVSEEGDKKLFELKAYQLQLEKMFQKLYDLPIKLTPEAVRTYLDLRGLDTELHRFLLTSGLMPAFDWGNWLEGNEIIEGIRKSPSINRLKALKLLSLILKLDQQKKGRFEQSLYDGQILWLLENVFQENDSHD
;
A
#
# COMPACT_ATOMS: atom_id res chain seq x y z
N MET A 1 3.57 5.72 -19.93
CA MET A 1 3.21 4.47 -19.22
C MET A 1 1.69 4.44 -19.07
N LYS A 2 1.01 3.34 -19.42
CA LYS A 2 -0.45 3.24 -19.26
C LYS A 2 -0.75 2.79 -17.83
N VAL A 3 -1.49 3.62 -17.10
CA VAL A 3 -1.94 3.30 -15.74
C VAL A 3 -3.07 2.26 -15.83
N ALA A 4 -2.97 1.18 -15.06
CA ALA A 4 -3.87 0.03 -15.09
C ALA A 4 -4.61 -0.09 -13.77
N PHE A 5 -5.68 0.69 -13.61
CA PHE A 5 -6.62 0.51 -12.50
C PHE A 5 -7.77 -0.37 -12.99
N THR A 6 -8.12 -1.37 -12.20
CA THR A 6 -9.19 -2.32 -12.52
C THR A 6 -10.52 -1.81 -12.00
N PRO A 7 -11.62 -1.83 -12.79
CA PRO A 7 -12.94 -1.43 -12.31
C PRO A 7 -13.30 -2.13 -10.99
N ILE A 8 -13.94 -1.39 -10.06
CA ILE A 8 -14.32 -1.96 -8.75
C ILE A 8 -15.22 -3.19 -8.89
N ASP A 9 -16.05 -3.24 -9.94
CA ASP A 9 -16.99 -4.35 -10.17
C ASP A 9 -16.29 -5.64 -10.65
N THR A 10 -15.05 -5.55 -11.15
CA THR A 10 -14.31 -6.70 -11.72
C THR A 10 -13.00 -6.99 -10.98
N ILE A 11 -12.69 -6.25 -9.91
CA ILE A 11 -11.43 -6.44 -9.16
C ILE A 11 -11.39 -7.81 -8.47
N GLU A 12 -12.51 -8.29 -7.94
CA GLU A 12 -12.54 -9.59 -7.26
C GLU A 12 -12.27 -10.74 -8.25
N GLU A 13 -12.85 -10.68 -9.45
CA GLU A 13 -12.57 -11.62 -10.54
C GLU A 13 -11.10 -11.57 -10.97
N PHE A 14 -10.53 -10.36 -11.06
CA PHE A 14 -9.11 -10.21 -11.36
C PHE A 14 -8.23 -10.83 -10.28
N LEU A 15 -8.54 -10.61 -9.00
CA LEU A 15 -7.75 -11.09 -7.86
C LEU A 15 -7.70 -12.60 -7.70
N VAL A 16 -8.60 -13.35 -8.35
CA VAL A 16 -8.64 -14.82 -8.39
C VAL A 16 -8.24 -15.40 -9.75
N SER A 17 -7.87 -14.54 -10.71
CA SER A 17 -7.35 -14.96 -12.01
C SER A 17 -5.87 -15.33 -11.93
N GLU A 18 -5.37 -16.11 -12.89
CA GLU A 18 -3.94 -16.46 -12.98
C GLU A 18 -3.05 -15.21 -13.07
N GLU A 19 -3.50 -14.17 -13.77
CA GLU A 19 -2.79 -12.90 -13.85
C GLU A 19 -2.78 -12.17 -12.51
N GLY A 20 -3.92 -12.11 -11.82
CA GLY A 20 -4.02 -11.53 -10.48
C GLY A 20 -3.13 -12.23 -9.46
N ASP A 21 -3.17 -13.56 -9.42
CA ASP A 21 -2.31 -14.40 -8.56
C ASP A 21 -0.83 -14.11 -8.79
N LYS A 22 -0.41 -14.04 -10.06
CA LYS A 22 0.96 -13.68 -10.40
C LYS A 22 1.33 -12.28 -9.89
N LYS A 23 0.43 -11.30 -10.04
CA LYS A 23 0.67 -9.93 -9.59
C LYS A 23 0.72 -9.82 -8.06
N LEU A 24 -0.09 -10.60 -7.35
CA LEU A 24 -0.04 -10.65 -5.89
C LEU A 24 1.26 -11.29 -5.40
N PHE A 25 1.71 -12.35 -6.07
CA PHE A 25 3.00 -12.97 -5.79
C PHE A 25 4.16 -11.97 -5.98
N GLU A 26 4.16 -11.23 -7.09
CA GLU A 26 5.12 -10.14 -7.34
C GLU A 26 5.02 -9.05 -6.25
N LEU A 27 3.81 -8.66 -5.85
CA LEU A 27 3.57 -7.68 -4.78
C LEU A 27 4.08 -8.15 -3.41
N LYS A 28 3.96 -9.45 -3.10
CA LYS A 28 4.44 -10.04 -1.84
C LYS A 28 5.96 -9.85 -1.68
N ALA A 29 6.72 -9.92 -2.78
CA ALA A 29 8.15 -9.68 -2.74
C ALA A 29 8.50 -8.25 -2.30
N TYR A 30 7.68 -7.25 -2.66
CA TYR A 30 7.85 -5.87 -2.19
C TYR A 30 7.52 -5.74 -0.70
N GLN A 31 6.44 -6.39 -0.22
CA GLN A 31 6.12 -6.42 1.22
C GLN A 31 7.31 -6.94 2.03
N LEU A 32 7.85 -8.12 1.66
CA LEU A 32 8.96 -8.75 2.39
C LEU A 32 10.23 -7.87 2.40
N GLN A 33 10.47 -7.11 1.33
CA GLN A 33 11.57 -6.15 1.28
C GLN A 33 11.34 -5.00 2.25
N LEU A 34 10.13 -4.43 2.27
CA LEU A 34 9.77 -3.38 3.21
C LEU A 34 9.88 -3.86 4.67
N GLU A 35 9.34 -5.03 5.00
CA GLU A 35 9.45 -5.63 6.33
C GLU A 35 10.91 -5.72 6.79
N LYS A 36 11.81 -6.25 5.94
CA LYS A 36 13.24 -6.35 6.26
C LYS A 36 13.89 -5.00 6.50
N MET A 37 13.43 -3.96 5.81
CA MET A 37 13.97 -2.61 5.97
C MET A 37 13.45 -1.96 7.24
N PHE A 38 12.15 -2.08 7.52
CA PHE A 38 11.53 -1.57 8.75
C PHE A 38 12.00 -2.35 9.99
N GLN A 39 12.32 -3.64 9.88
CA GLN A 39 12.90 -4.43 10.98
C GLN A 39 14.17 -3.78 11.53
N LYS A 40 15.01 -3.22 10.66
CA LYS A 40 16.24 -2.51 11.07
C LYS A 40 15.97 -1.31 11.98
N LEU A 41 14.77 -0.71 11.91
CA LEU A 41 14.38 0.38 12.79
C LEU A 41 13.98 -0.13 14.18
N TYR A 42 13.31 -1.28 14.25
CA TYR A 42 12.91 -1.88 15.52
C TYR A 42 14.12 -2.41 16.31
N ASP A 43 15.16 -2.84 15.61
CA ASP A 43 16.39 -3.36 16.24
C ASP A 43 17.29 -2.24 16.82
N LEU A 44 16.92 -0.97 16.65
CA LEU A 44 17.68 0.16 17.19
C LEU A 44 17.37 0.37 18.69
N PRO A 45 18.39 0.62 19.53
CA PRO A 45 18.21 0.88 20.96
C PRO A 45 17.61 2.26 21.26
N ILE A 46 17.29 3.05 20.24
CA ILE A 46 16.76 4.41 20.35
C ILE A 46 15.58 4.60 19.41
N LYS A 47 14.60 5.41 19.84
CA LYS A 47 13.51 5.84 18.98
C LYS A 47 13.98 6.96 18.07
N LEU A 48 13.87 6.76 16.76
CA LEU A 48 14.22 7.77 15.77
C LEU A 48 13.11 8.81 15.59
N THR A 49 13.48 10.05 15.24
CA THR A 49 12.55 11.06 14.74
C THR A 49 12.15 10.74 13.29
N PRO A 50 11.05 11.29 12.75
CA PRO A 50 10.67 11.07 11.35
C PRO A 50 11.78 11.43 10.34
N GLU A 51 12.49 12.54 10.56
CA GLU A 51 13.64 12.92 9.72
C GLU A 51 14.80 11.92 9.81
N ALA A 52 15.07 11.39 11.00
CA ALA A 52 16.09 10.38 11.21
C ALA A 52 15.69 9.04 10.56
N VAL A 53 14.40 8.68 10.61
CA VAL A 53 13.86 7.50 9.88
C VAL A 53 14.12 7.63 8.40
N ARG A 54 13.84 8.78 7.78
CA ARG A 54 14.10 9.02 6.34
C ARG A 54 15.57 8.93 5.96
N THR A 55 16.45 9.33 6.88
CA THR A 55 17.89 9.25 6.67
C THR A 55 18.41 7.82 6.82
N TYR A 56 17.81 7.05 7.72
CA TYR A 56 18.25 5.70 8.07
C TYR A 56 17.66 4.62 7.15
N LEU A 57 16.40 4.77 6.74
CA LEU A 57 15.76 3.91 5.74
C LEU A 57 16.11 4.40 4.33
N ASP A 58 17.03 3.72 3.66
CA ASP A 58 17.27 4.00 2.24
C ASP A 58 16.25 3.26 1.36
N LEU A 59 15.07 3.86 1.19
CA LEU A 59 14.00 3.32 0.33
C LEU A 59 14.15 3.71 -1.14
N ARG A 60 15.24 4.40 -1.52
CA ARG A 60 15.43 4.88 -2.90
C ARG A 60 15.55 3.70 -3.85
N GLY A 61 14.79 3.75 -4.93
CA GLY A 61 14.69 2.68 -5.92
C GLY A 61 13.52 1.75 -5.63
N LEU A 62 13.37 1.27 -4.38
CA LEU A 62 12.21 0.49 -3.97
C LEU A 62 10.92 1.30 -4.06
N ASP A 63 10.97 2.56 -3.64
CA ASP A 63 9.87 3.53 -3.77
C ASP A 63 9.37 3.63 -5.22
N THR A 64 10.30 3.80 -6.16
CA THR A 64 10.04 4.02 -7.58
C THR A 64 9.53 2.75 -8.26
N GLU A 65 10.13 1.61 -7.93
CA GLU A 65 9.73 0.31 -8.46
C GLU A 65 8.36 -0.11 -7.95
N LEU A 66 8.10 0.00 -6.64
CA LEU A 66 6.80 -0.31 -6.06
C LEU A 66 5.71 0.62 -6.59
N HIS A 67 5.99 1.92 -6.66
CA HIS A 67 5.04 2.89 -7.22
C HIS A 67 4.69 2.55 -8.67
N ARG A 68 5.71 2.25 -9.50
CA ARG A 68 5.52 1.83 -10.89
C ARG A 68 4.71 0.54 -10.98
N PHE A 69 5.05 -0.44 -10.15
CA PHE A 69 4.37 -1.72 -10.10
C PHE A 69 2.89 -1.54 -9.77
N LEU A 70 2.56 -0.82 -8.69
CA LEU A 70 1.17 -0.59 -8.30
C LEU A 70 0.37 0.11 -9.41
N LEU A 71 0.95 1.11 -10.07
CA LEU A 71 0.31 1.81 -11.19
C LEU A 71 0.06 0.94 -12.44
N THR A 72 0.79 -0.16 -12.61
CA THR A 72 0.75 -0.98 -13.84
C THR A 72 0.25 -2.40 -13.63
N SER A 73 0.12 -2.84 -12.38
CA SER A 73 -0.20 -4.23 -12.02
C SER A 73 -1.64 -4.66 -12.28
N GLY A 74 -2.59 -3.72 -12.40
CA GLY A 74 -4.02 -4.07 -12.41
C GLY A 74 -4.60 -4.32 -11.01
N LEU A 75 -3.79 -4.37 -9.94
CA LEU A 75 -4.28 -4.65 -8.59
C LEU A 75 -5.06 -3.48 -7.95
N MET A 76 -4.92 -2.28 -8.51
CA MET A 76 -5.48 -1.05 -7.95
C MET A 76 -6.93 -0.86 -8.41
N PRO A 77 -7.93 -0.97 -7.52
CA PRO A 77 -9.32 -0.74 -7.89
C PRO A 77 -9.56 0.73 -8.29
N ALA A 78 -10.31 0.93 -9.36
CA ALA A 78 -10.87 2.21 -9.79
C ALA A 78 -12.22 2.43 -9.09
N PHE A 79 -12.32 3.49 -8.30
CA PHE A 79 -13.55 3.87 -7.60
C PHE A 79 -13.61 5.40 -7.46
N ASP A 80 -14.76 5.90 -7.01
CA ASP A 80 -14.92 7.32 -6.67
C ASP A 80 -14.19 7.65 -5.35
N TRP A 81 -12.89 7.91 -5.50
CA TRP A 81 -11.98 8.18 -4.39
C TRP A 81 -12.22 9.56 -3.76
N GLY A 82 -12.76 10.51 -4.53
CA GLY A 82 -13.02 11.89 -4.06
C GLY A 82 -14.15 11.94 -3.02
N ASN A 83 -15.14 11.06 -3.14
CA ASN A 83 -16.27 10.98 -2.22
C ASN A 83 -16.08 9.96 -1.09
N TRP A 84 -14.94 9.24 -1.04
CA TRP A 84 -14.69 8.27 0.02
C TRP A 84 -14.10 8.93 1.28
N LEU A 85 -14.95 9.59 2.06
CA LEU A 85 -14.57 10.29 3.29
C LEU A 85 -13.80 9.38 4.25
N GLU A 86 -14.30 8.18 4.51
CA GLU A 86 -13.67 7.21 5.40
C GLU A 86 -12.23 6.89 4.98
N GLY A 87 -11.98 6.67 3.68
CA GLY A 87 -10.65 6.39 3.17
C GLY A 87 -9.69 7.55 3.41
N ASN A 88 -10.14 8.78 3.17
CA ASN A 88 -9.35 9.98 3.44
C ASN A 88 -9.04 10.14 4.94
N GLU A 89 -10.01 9.90 5.83
CA GLU A 89 -9.79 9.96 7.27
C GLU A 89 -8.78 8.92 7.77
N ILE A 90 -8.79 7.71 7.20
CA ILE A 90 -7.81 6.66 7.51
C ILE A 90 -6.42 7.08 7.01
N ILE A 91 -6.33 7.57 5.77
CA ILE A 91 -5.08 7.94 5.13
C ILE A 91 -4.40 9.14 5.82
N GLU A 92 -5.19 10.07 6.35
CA GLU A 92 -4.73 11.20 7.17
C GLU A 92 -4.54 10.86 8.67
N GLY A 93 -4.81 9.61 9.09
CA GLY A 93 -4.65 9.19 10.49
C GLY A 93 -5.65 9.79 11.47
N ILE A 94 -6.73 10.40 10.97
CA ILE A 94 -7.83 10.95 11.77
C ILE A 94 -8.66 9.81 12.37
N ARG A 95 -8.96 8.80 11.55
CA ARG A 95 -9.68 7.59 11.97
C ARG A 95 -8.67 6.51 12.33
N LYS A 96 -8.79 5.93 13.53
CA LYS A 96 -7.97 4.80 13.96
C LYS A 96 -8.19 3.61 13.02
N SER A 97 -7.11 2.98 12.56
CA SER A 97 -7.15 1.84 11.63
C SER A 97 -8.00 0.70 12.19
N PRO A 98 -9.21 0.46 11.63
CA PRO A 98 -9.93 -0.77 11.93
C PRO A 98 -9.20 -1.95 11.29
N SER A 99 -9.55 -3.18 11.68
CA SER A 99 -9.29 -4.34 10.82
C SER A 99 -9.91 -4.03 9.45
N ILE A 100 -9.09 -4.12 8.39
CA ILE A 100 -9.53 -3.89 7.02
C ILE A 100 -9.33 -5.16 6.21
N ASN A 101 -10.30 -5.47 5.37
CA ASN A 101 -10.15 -6.58 4.44
C ASN A 101 -9.23 -6.21 3.28
N ARG A 102 -8.81 -7.24 2.53
CA ARG A 102 -7.94 -7.12 1.36
C ARG A 102 -8.42 -6.09 0.34
N LEU A 103 -9.71 -6.09 -0.01
CA LEU A 103 -10.25 -5.14 -0.99
C LEU A 103 -10.13 -3.69 -0.50
N LYS A 104 -10.44 -3.44 0.77
CA LYS A 104 -10.31 -2.11 1.38
C LYS A 104 -8.84 -1.67 1.44
N ALA A 105 -7.92 -2.57 1.72
CA ALA A 105 -6.49 -2.28 1.66
C ALA A 105 -6.05 -1.87 0.24
N LEU A 106 -6.48 -2.60 -0.79
CA LEU A 106 -6.23 -2.22 -2.19
C LEU A 106 -6.87 -0.87 -2.56
N LYS A 107 -8.08 -0.58 -2.08
CA LYS A 107 -8.70 0.75 -2.26
C LYS A 107 -7.91 1.87 -1.60
N LEU A 108 -7.36 1.64 -0.41
CA LEU A 108 -6.52 2.62 0.28
C LEU A 108 -5.19 2.84 -0.46
N LEU A 109 -4.57 1.78 -1.01
CA LEU A 109 -3.41 1.90 -1.89
C LEU A 109 -3.74 2.73 -3.15
N SER A 110 -4.87 2.44 -3.81
CA SER A 110 -5.37 3.25 -4.92
C SER A 110 -5.54 4.73 -4.53
N LEU A 111 -6.10 5.00 -3.35
CA LEU A 111 -6.28 6.37 -2.85
C LEU A 111 -4.94 7.08 -2.67
N ILE A 112 -3.93 6.43 -2.09
CA ILE A 112 -2.58 7.01 -1.93
C ILE A 112 -2.00 7.39 -3.30
N LEU A 113 -2.09 6.50 -4.30
CA LEU A 113 -1.61 6.78 -5.65
C LEU A 113 -2.34 7.95 -6.31
N LYS A 114 -3.66 8.06 -6.10
CA LYS A 114 -4.47 9.18 -6.62
C LYS A 114 -4.11 10.50 -5.93
N LEU A 115 -3.91 10.47 -4.62
CA LEU A 115 -3.47 11.65 -3.87
C LEU A 115 -2.05 12.08 -4.27
N ASP A 116 -1.14 11.14 -4.56
CA ASP A 116 0.20 11.47 -5.05
C ASP A 116 0.19 12.19 -6.41
N GLN A 117 -0.75 11.82 -7.29
CA GLN A 117 -0.96 12.52 -8.56
C GLN A 117 -1.40 13.99 -8.37
N GLN A 118 -2.11 14.30 -7.29
CA GLN A 118 -2.53 15.67 -6.96
C GLN A 118 -1.49 16.43 -6.14
N LYS A 119 -0.85 15.74 -5.20
CA LYS A 119 0.13 16.27 -4.26
C LYS A 119 1.37 15.39 -4.30
N LYS A 120 2.33 15.80 -5.14
CA LYS A 120 3.59 15.10 -5.35
C LYS A 120 4.26 14.78 -4.00
N GLY A 121 4.68 13.52 -3.82
CA GLY A 121 5.41 13.04 -2.65
C GLY A 121 4.53 12.41 -1.57
N ARG A 122 3.22 12.27 -1.80
CA ARG A 122 2.32 11.55 -0.88
C ARG A 122 2.67 10.07 -0.83
N PHE A 123 2.97 9.44 -1.96
CA PHE A 123 3.33 8.03 -1.98
C PHE A 123 4.60 7.77 -1.15
N GLU A 124 5.64 8.57 -1.40
CA GLU A 124 6.90 8.52 -0.66
C GLU A 124 6.66 8.73 0.84
N GLN A 125 5.88 9.75 1.20
CA GLN A 125 5.53 10.00 2.60
C GLN A 125 4.84 8.78 3.24
N SER A 126 3.78 8.24 2.62
CA SER A 126 3.07 7.06 3.13
C SER A 126 3.97 5.81 3.22
N LEU A 127 4.99 5.71 2.37
CA LEU A 127 5.97 4.64 2.43
C LEU A 127 6.86 4.78 3.68
N TYR A 128 7.45 5.95 3.91
CA TYR A 128 8.29 6.21 5.09
C TYR A 128 7.51 6.16 6.41
N ASP A 129 6.25 6.56 6.39
CA ASP A 129 5.37 6.50 7.56
C ASP A 129 4.91 5.06 7.88
N GLY A 130 5.32 4.07 7.09
CA GLY A 130 4.98 2.64 7.27
C GLY A 130 3.56 2.27 6.85
N GLN A 131 2.78 3.22 6.35
CA GLN A 131 1.38 3.03 5.96
C GLN A 131 1.24 2.06 4.78
N ILE A 132 2.15 2.12 3.81
CA ILE A 132 2.16 1.17 2.69
C ILE A 132 2.42 -0.26 3.18
N LEU A 133 3.38 -0.45 4.09
CA LEU A 133 3.66 -1.77 4.65
C LEU A 133 2.43 -2.33 5.38
N TRP A 134 1.81 -1.54 6.25
CA TRP A 134 0.57 -1.92 6.94
C TRP A 134 -0.54 -2.32 5.95
N LEU A 135 -0.73 -1.57 4.86
CA LEU A 135 -1.72 -1.92 3.84
C LEU A 135 -1.38 -3.26 3.15
N LEU A 136 -0.11 -3.49 2.82
CA LEU A 136 0.33 -4.75 2.21
C LEU A 136 0.12 -5.93 3.17
N GLU A 137 0.41 -5.78 4.46
CA GLU A 137 0.11 -6.80 5.46
C GLU A 137 -1.37 -7.19 5.43
N ASN A 138 -2.29 -6.22 5.36
CA ASN A 138 -3.74 -6.49 5.26
C ASN A 138 -4.16 -7.05 3.89
N VAL A 139 -3.40 -6.81 2.81
CA VAL A 139 -3.64 -7.46 1.52
C VAL A 139 -3.35 -8.96 1.59
N PHE A 140 -2.34 -9.36 2.37
CA PHE A 140 -1.87 -10.74 2.47
C PHE A 140 -2.24 -11.45 3.76
N GLN A 141 -2.95 -10.80 4.68
CA GLN A 141 -3.57 -11.50 5.80
C GLN A 141 -4.54 -12.53 5.22
N GLU A 142 -4.25 -13.80 5.47
CA GLU A 142 -5.25 -14.84 5.29
C GLU A 142 -6.48 -14.41 6.09
N ASN A 143 -7.65 -14.40 5.47
CA ASN A 143 -8.88 -14.32 6.24
C ASN A 143 -8.91 -15.57 7.11
N ASP A 144 -8.33 -15.51 8.30
CA ASP A 144 -8.59 -16.46 9.39
C ASP A 144 -10.08 -16.32 9.68
N SER A 145 -10.85 -17.02 8.86
CA SER A 145 -12.26 -17.28 9.02
C SER A 145 -12.33 -18.45 10.00
N HIS A 146 -11.97 -18.15 11.24
CA HIS A 146 -12.32 -18.93 12.41
C HIS A 146 -13.31 -18.11 13.22
N ASP A 147 -14.58 -18.23 12.84
CA ASP A 147 -15.64 -18.77 13.68
C ASP A 147 -16.94 -18.97 12.86
#